data_AF-A0A7H8NT87-F1
#
_entry.id   AF-A0A7H8NT87-F1
#
_cell.length_a   1.000
_cell.length_b   1.000
_cell.length_c   1.000
_cell.angle_alpha   90.00
_cell.angle_beta   90.00
_cell.angle_gamma   90.00
#
_symmetry.space_group_name_H-M   'P 1'
#
loop_
_entity.id
_entity.type
_entity.pdbx_description
1 polymer ?
#
loop_
_entity_poly.entity_id
_entity_poly.type
_entity_poly.pdbx_seq_one_letter_code
_entity_poly.pdbx_strand_id
1 'polypeptide(L)'
;MSGSDPQPFELADSSPLRVLWVLLPVLAVLGIGSWAQLHDNRTQAPWIEVTLSPPFFLMGGSAAWSLAVTVLIGIGLGWAFFRRRVVLDGPVLDVRSTLYRRRTPVADLLLDQAEVVDLGRDRRYGIRFKTNGYSMPGFYSGHFRLQGGGKGFALVTDRARTLVIPVRGGSTLLLSLERPQALLKALRKVAATAPRQ
;
A
#
# COMPACT_ATOMS: atom_id res chain seq x y z
N MET A 1 18.48 18.18 23.68
CA MET A 1 17.77 17.56 22.55
C MET A 1 17.29 16.19 22.99
N SER A 2 16.11 16.10 23.60
CA SER A 2 15.55 14.81 24.04
C SER A 2 14.87 14.17 22.82
N GLY A 3 15.61 13.30 22.12
CA GLY A 3 15.05 12.48 21.05
C GLY A 3 14.03 11.55 21.68
N SER A 4 12.75 11.85 21.49
CA SER A 4 11.69 10.94 21.94
C SER A 4 11.83 9.64 21.16
N ASP A 5 11.94 8.51 21.84
CA ASP A 5 12.07 7.21 21.19
C ASP A 5 10.93 6.98 20.18
N PRO A 6 11.22 6.46 18.98
CA PRO A 6 10.22 6.26 17.95
C PRO A 6 9.14 5.29 18.42
N GLN A 7 7.91 5.77 18.58
CA GLN A 7 6.78 4.99 19.08
C GLN A 7 6.07 4.29 17.92
N PRO A 8 6.12 2.94 17.81
CA PRO A 8 5.36 2.21 16.80
C PRO A 8 3.89 2.11 17.18
N PHE A 9 3.01 2.10 16.17
CA PHE A 9 1.59 1.84 16.32
C PHE A 9 1.18 0.62 15.51
N GLU A 10 0.41 -0.26 16.13
CA GLU A 10 -0.10 -1.49 15.53
C GLU A 10 -1.21 -1.18 14.51
N LEU A 11 -1.05 -1.76 13.33
CA LEU A 11 -2.04 -1.65 12.25
C LEU A 11 -3.22 -2.58 12.56
N ALA A 12 -4.40 -2.23 12.06
CA ALA A 12 -5.52 -3.15 12.15
C ALA A 12 -5.19 -4.44 11.37
N ASP A 13 -5.51 -5.58 11.98
CA ASP A 13 -5.17 -6.89 11.44
C ASP A 13 -5.61 -7.03 9.99
N SER A 14 -4.64 -7.38 9.14
CA SER A 14 -4.90 -7.79 7.76
C SER A 14 -4.76 -9.30 7.68
N SER A 15 -5.81 -10.00 7.28
CA SER A 15 -5.73 -11.46 7.07
C SER A 15 -4.53 -11.79 6.16
N PRO A 16 -3.63 -12.70 6.56
CA PRO A 16 -2.47 -13.09 5.75
C PRO A 16 -2.89 -13.77 4.44
N LEU A 17 -4.10 -14.31 4.38
CA LEU A 17 -4.72 -14.86 3.17
C LEU A 17 -4.82 -13.82 2.05
N ARG A 18 -4.74 -12.52 2.34
CA ARG A 18 -4.71 -11.49 1.30
C ARG A 18 -3.45 -11.56 0.43
N VAL A 19 -2.36 -12.19 0.89
CA VAL A 19 -1.19 -12.47 0.04
C VAL A 19 -1.54 -13.44 -1.08
N LEU A 20 -2.57 -14.28 -0.93
CA LEU A 20 -3.06 -15.17 -1.99
C LEU A 20 -3.55 -14.40 -3.21
N TRP A 21 -4.00 -13.16 -3.07
CA TRP A 21 -4.35 -12.33 -4.23
C TRP A 21 -3.15 -11.99 -5.12
N VAL A 22 -1.92 -12.08 -4.60
CA VAL A 22 -0.69 -11.97 -5.40
C VAL A 22 -0.23 -13.35 -5.85
N LEU A 23 -0.26 -14.34 -4.95
CA LEU A 23 0.26 -15.67 -5.23
C LEU A 23 -0.59 -16.43 -6.25
N LEU A 24 -1.92 -16.32 -6.20
CA LEU A 24 -2.80 -17.07 -7.11
C LEU A 24 -2.60 -16.68 -8.58
N PRO A 25 -2.58 -15.38 -8.97
CA PRO A 25 -2.25 -15.00 -10.34
C PRO A 25 -0.86 -15.45 -10.76
N VAL A 26 0.13 -15.36 -9.87
CA VAL A 26 1.50 -15.82 -10.13
C VAL A 26 1.53 -17.32 -10.38
N LEU A 27 0.89 -18.12 -9.52
CA LEU A 27 0.77 -19.57 -9.68
C LEU A 27 -0.02 -19.96 -10.92
N ALA A 28 -1.06 -19.19 -11.29
CA ALA A 28 -1.82 -19.42 -12.51
C ALA A 28 -0.96 -19.16 -13.76
N VAL A 29 -0.24 -18.04 -13.81
CA VAL A 29 0.70 -17.73 -14.90
C VAL A 29 1.81 -18.78 -14.97
N LEU A 30 2.30 -19.24 -13.81
CA LEU A 30 3.29 -20.32 -13.75
C LEU A 30 2.74 -21.62 -14.31
N GLY A 31 1.56 -22.04 -13.84
CA GLY A 31 0.91 -23.27 -14.29
C GLY A 31 0.60 -23.26 -15.78
N ILE A 32 0.02 -22.16 -16.29
CA ILE A 32 -0.30 -22.01 -17.72
C ILE A 32 1.00 -21.97 -18.55
N GLY A 33 2.00 -21.22 -18.12
CA GLY A 33 3.28 -21.11 -18.82
C GLY A 33 4.07 -22.42 -18.86
N SER A 34 4.12 -23.15 -17.74
CA SER A 34 4.73 -24.47 -17.67
C SER A 34 3.96 -25.50 -18.48
N TRP A 35 2.61 -25.49 -18.42
CA TRP A 35 1.78 -26.38 -19.24
C TRP A 35 2.00 -26.14 -20.74
N ALA A 36 2.02 -24.87 -21.17
CA ALA A 36 2.29 -24.51 -22.56
C ALA A 36 3.69 -24.98 -23.02
N GLN A 37 4.73 -24.85 -22.18
CA GLN A 37 6.07 -25.36 -22.50
C GLN A 37 6.13 -26.89 -22.61
N LEU A 38 5.40 -27.60 -21.76
CA LEU A 38 5.39 -29.07 -21.79
C LEU A 38 4.62 -29.63 -22.99
N HIS A 39 3.69 -28.85 -23.56
CA HIS A 39 2.87 -29.29 -24.70
C HIS A 39 3.37 -28.76 -26.05
N ASP A 40 4.17 -27.68 -26.07
CA ASP A 40 4.69 -27.07 -27.29
C ASP A 40 6.19 -27.39 -27.45
N ASN A 41 6.54 -28.28 -28.38
CA ASN A 41 7.91 -28.72 -28.67
C ASN A 41 8.71 -27.63 -29.43
N ARG A 42 8.92 -26.45 -28.83
CA ARG A 42 9.68 -25.35 -29.45
C ARG A 42 11.15 -25.39 -29.05
N THR A 43 11.89 -26.32 -29.66
CA THR A 43 13.33 -26.53 -29.46
C THR A 43 14.25 -25.47 -30.12
N GLN A 44 13.70 -24.48 -30.82
CA GLN A 44 14.48 -23.51 -31.62
C GLN A 44 14.31 -22.02 -31.23
N ALA A 45 13.73 -21.71 -30.06
CA ALA A 45 13.60 -20.32 -29.62
C ALA A 45 14.98 -19.74 -29.19
N PRO A 46 15.48 -18.65 -29.80
CA PRO A 46 16.72 -18.01 -29.38
C PRO A 46 16.62 -17.43 -27.96
N TRP A 47 17.75 -17.33 -27.27
CA TRP A 47 17.82 -16.98 -25.84
C TRP A 47 17.39 -15.55 -25.50
N ILE A 48 17.34 -14.64 -26.49
CA ILE A 48 16.81 -13.27 -26.36
C ILE A 48 16.04 -12.91 -27.64
N GLU A 49 14.72 -13.04 -27.60
CA GLU A 49 13.82 -12.34 -28.53
C GLU A 49 12.80 -11.56 -27.70
N VAL A 50 12.85 -10.22 -27.79
CA VAL A 50 11.82 -9.33 -27.24
C VAL A 50 10.91 -8.93 -28.40
N THR A 51 9.94 -9.78 -28.72
CA THR A 51 9.02 -9.52 -29.82
C THR A 51 7.80 -8.74 -29.30
N LEU A 52 7.66 -7.49 -29.74
CA LEU A 52 6.55 -6.58 -29.39
C LEU A 52 5.35 -6.78 -30.34
N SER A 53 4.95 -8.02 -30.66
CA SER A 53 3.81 -8.30 -31.55
C SER A 53 2.54 -8.74 -30.79
N PRO A 54 1.36 -8.20 -31.15
CA PRO A 54 0.06 -8.71 -30.69
C PRO A 54 -0.22 -10.14 -31.21
N PRO A 55 -1.00 -10.99 -30.50
CA PRO A 55 -1.80 -10.67 -29.33
C PRO A 55 -0.99 -10.96 -28.04
N PHE A 56 -0.62 -9.88 -27.35
CA PHE A 56 -0.12 -9.83 -25.97
C PHE A 56 0.88 -10.93 -25.57
N PHE A 57 2.16 -10.71 -25.89
CA PHE A 57 3.30 -11.48 -25.37
C PHE A 57 3.34 -12.97 -25.80
N LEU A 58 3.43 -13.23 -27.10
CA LEU A 58 4.01 -14.50 -27.55
C LEU A 58 5.51 -14.46 -27.23
N MET A 59 5.89 -14.97 -26.06
CA MET A 59 7.29 -15.06 -25.65
C MET A 59 8.00 -16.13 -26.47
N GLY A 60 8.60 -15.69 -27.58
CA GLY A 60 9.55 -16.45 -28.40
C GLY A 60 10.99 -16.46 -27.84
N GLY A 61 11.19 -16.03 -26.59
CA GLY A 61 12.42 -16.28 -25.81
C GLY A 61 12.18 -17.37 -24.75
N SER A 62 13.23 -17.86 -24.06
CA SER A 62 13.06 -18.93 -23.07
C SER A 62 11.99 -18.54 -22.04
N ALA A 63 10.83 -19.18 -22.11
CA ALA A 63 9.69 -18.85 -21.25
C ALA A 63 10.03 -19.06 -19.75
N ALA A 64 11.13 -19.77 -19.45
CA ALA A 64 11.77 -19.82 -18.15
C ALA A 64 12.09 -18.44 -17.55
N TRP A 65 12.59 -17.48 -18.34
CA TRP A 65 12.95 -16.15 -17.80
C TRP A 65 11.72 -15.34 -17.40
N SER A 66 10.67 -15.44 -18.18
CA SER A 66 9.37 -14.81 -17.94
C SER A 66 8.71 -15.33 -16.67
N LEU A 67 8.77 -16.65 -16.48
CA LEU A 67 8.30 -17.32 -15.29
C LEU A 67 9.14 -16.89 -14.08
N ALA A 68 10.47 -16.85 -14.23
CA ALA A 68 11.38 -16.38 -13.19
C ALA A 68 11.10 -14.92 -12.78
N VAL A 69 10.93 -14.01 -13.75
CA VAL A 69 10.56 -12.60 -13.49
C VAL A 69 9.20 -12.51 -12.79
N THR A 70 8.22 -13.30 -13.22
CA THR A 70 6.88 -13.32 -12.59
C THR A 70 6.95 -13.82 -11.14
N VAL A 71 7.71 -14.88 -10.88
CA VAL A 71 7.99 -15.38 -9.52
C VAL A 71 8.67 -14.31 -8.68
N LEU A 72 9.71 -13.66 -9.21
CA LEU A 72 10.45 -12.60 -8.51
C LEU A 72 9.55 -11.40 -8.17
N ILE A 73 8.70 -10.98 -9.11
CA ILE A 73 7.70 -9.93 -8.88
C ILE A 73 6.70 -10.38 -7.81
N GLY A 74 6.21 -11.62 -7.88
CA GLY A 74 5.28 -12.20 -6.91
C GLY A 74 5.86 -12.23 -5.49
N ILE A 75 7.10 -12.72 -5.35
CA ILE A 75 7.84 -12.73 -4.08
C ILE A 75 8.06 -11.30 -3.58
N GLY A 76 8.48 -10.39 -4.47
CA GLY A 76 8.72 -8.99 -4.13
C GLY A 76 7.46 -8.28 -3.63
N LEU A 77 6.33 -8.48 -4.29
CA LEU A 77 5.03 -7.93 -3.88
C LEU A 77 4.51 -8.58 -2.59
N GLY A 78 4.65 -9.90 -2.46
CA GLY A 78 4.28 -10.63 -1.25
C GLY A 78 5.09 -10.18 -0.04
N TRP A 79 6.41 -9.99 -0.19
CA TRP A 79 7.25 -9.45 0.87
C TRP A 79 6.95 -7.99 1.18
N ALA A 80 6.72 -7.17 0.16
CA ALA A 80 6.30 -5.78 0.34
C ALA A 80 4.98 -5.65 1.10
N PHE A 81 4.06 -6.62 0.98
CA PHE A 81 2.83 -6.65 1.77
C PHE A 81 3.09 -6.62 3.28
N PHE A 82 4.14 -7.31 3.76
CA PHE A 82 4.50 -7.33 5.18
C PHE A 82 5.26 -6.09 5.64
N ARG A 83 5.77 -5.27 4.72
CA ARG A 83 6.52 -4.03 5.02
C ARG A 83 5.58 -2.87 5.35
N ARG A 84 4.87 -2.96 6.48
CA ARG A 84 3.92 -1.92 6.93
C ARG A 84 4.23 -1.52 8.36
N ARG A 85 4.33 -0.20 8.60
CA ARG A 85 4.58 0.33 9.93
C ARG A 85 4.12 1.77 10.01
N VAL A 86 3.50 2.14 11.12
CA VAL A 86 3.24 3.54 11.48
C VAL A 86 4.11 3.86 12.69
N VAL A 87 4.96 4.87 12.57
CA VAL A 87 5.89 5.28 13.63
C VAL A 87 5.75 6.77 13.86
N LEU A 88 5.60 7.16 15.13
CA LEU A 88 5.73 8.56 15.54
C LEU A 88 7.17 8.77 16.03
N ASP A 89 7.94 9.53 15.27
CA ASP A 89 9.35 9.83 15.50
C ASP A 89 9.48 11.32 15.88
N GLY A 90 9.45 11.60 17.18
CA GLY A 90 9.41 12.96 17.72
C GLY A 90 8.26 13.79 17.10
N PRO A 91 8.56 14.87 16.35
CA PRO A 91 7.57 15.74 15.71
C PRO A 91 7.11 15.25 14.32
N VAL A 92 7.47 14.04 13.89
CA VAL A 92 7.17 13.53 12.54
C VAL A 92 6.42 12.19 12.61
N LEU A 93 5.31 12.10 11.89
CA LEU A 93 4.60 10.86 11.65
C LEU A 93 5.15 10.18 10.38
N ASP A 94 5.86 9.06 10.54
CA ASP A 94 6.36 8.21 9.44
C ASP A 94 5.38 7.06 9.19
N VAL A 95 4.70 7.13 8.05
CA VAL A 95 3.76 6.10 7.59
C VAL A 95 4.42 5.31 6.47
N ARG A 96 4.70 4.03 6.72
CA ARG A 96 5.17 3.08 5.71
C ARG A 96 4.04 2.15 5.32
N SER A 97 3.66 2.25 4.05
CA SER A 97 2.55 1.52 3.44
C SER A 97 3.10 0.69 2.30
N THR A 98 3.56 -0.53 2.60
CA THR A 98 4.14 -1.49 1.64
C THR A 98 5.29 -0.91 0.81
N LEU A 99 4.99 -0.45 -0.41
CA LEU A 99 5.95 0.14 -1.36
C LEU A 99 6.09 1.67 -1.20
N TYR A 100 5.21 2.28 -0.42
CA TYR A 100 5.13 3.73 -0.26
C TYR A 100 5.53 4.14 1.14
N ARG A 101 6.15 5.31 1.25
CA ARG A 101 6.49 5.93 2.52
C ARG A 101 6.08 7.39 2.50
N ARG A 102 5.49 7.86 3.59
CA ARG A 102 5.14 9.26 3.77
C ARG A 102 5.49 9.72 5.17
N ARG A 103 6.40 10.69 5.25
CA ARG A 103 6.71 11.41 6.49
C ARG A 103 5.93 12.72 6.50
N THR A 104 5.18 12.97 7.56
CA THR A 104 4.38 14.19 7.70
C THR A 104 4.68 14.83 9.05
N PRO A 105 5.10 16.11 9.10
CA PRO A 105 5.27 16.82 10.35
C PRO A 105 3.93 16.90 11.11
N VAL A 106 3.96 16.69 12.42
CA VAL A 106 2.76 16.76 13.26
C VAL A 106 2.13 18.17 13.22
N ALA A 107 2.95 19.21 13.04
CA ALA A 107 2.50 20.60 12.89
C ALA A 107 1.63 20.86 11.65
N ASP A 108 1.74 20.03 10.61
CA ASP A 108 0.93 20.12 9.40
C ASP A 108 -0.34 19.27 9.48
N LEU A 109 -0.47 18.40 10.49
CA LEU A 109 -1.65 17.60 10.70
C LEU A 109 -2.75 18.45 11.34
N LEU A 110 -3.92 18.51 10.71
CA LEU A 110 -5.09 19.19 11.24
C LEU A 110 -5.82 18.26 12.21
N LEU A 111 -5.24 18.09 13.41
CA LEU A 111 -5.69 17.14 14.43
C LEU A 111 -7.09 17.44 15.01
N ASP A 112 -7.57 18.68 14.86
CA ASP A 112 -8.93 19.09 15.23
C ASP A 112 -9.98 18.57 14.25
N GLN A 113 -9.57 18.33 13.00
CA GLN A 113 -10.39 17.74 11.94
C GLN A 113 -10.13 16.23 11.79
N ALA A 114 -9.36 15.63 12.69
CA ALA A 114 -9.08 14.22 12.66
C ALA A 114 -10.24 13.42 13.23
N GLU A 115 -10.76 12.48 12.44
CA GLU A 115 -11.91 11.66 12.82
C GLU A 115 -11.73 10.20 12.41
N VAL A 116 -12.44 9.30 13.10
CA VAL A 116 -12.47 7.87 12.75
C VAL A 116 -13.76 7.62 12.00
N VAL A 117 -13.65 7.20 10.74
CA VAL A 117 -14.79 7.00 9.85
C VAL A 117 -14.76 5.61 9.21
N ASP A 118 -15.95 5.19 8.77
CA ASP A 118 -16.12 4.06 7.88
C ASP A 118 -16.05 4.55 6.43
N LEU A 119 -15.00 4.16 5.70
CA LEU A 119 -14.80 4.53 4.29
C LEU A 119 -15.81 3.89 3.33
N GLY A 120 -16.60 2.92 3.79
CA GLY A 120 -17.73 2.36 3.04
C GLY A 120 -18.98 3.23 3.14
N ARG A 121 -19.16 3.93 4.25
CA ARG A 121 -20.35 4.77 4.52
C ARG A 121 -20.10 6.25 4.26
N ASP A 122 -18.93 6.76 4.64
CA ASP A 122 -18.59 8.17 4.45
C ASP A 122 -18.04 8.43 3.05
N ARG A 123 -18.88 9.03 2.20
CA ARG A 123 -18.53 9.39 0.82
C ARG A 123 -17.50 10.51 0.74
N ARG A 124 -17.27 11.31 1.80
CA ARG A 124 -16.25 12.38 1.77
C ARG A 124 -14.85 11.79 1.65
N TYR A 125 -14.59 10.70 2.36
CA TYR A 125 -13.29 10.04 2.40
C TYR A 125 -13.21 8.73 1.61
N GLY A 126 -14.33 8.30 1.02
CA GLY A 126 -14.36 7.15 0.13
C GLY A 126 -13.30 7.24 -0.96
N ILE A 127 -12.61 6.14 -1.24
CA ILE A 127 -11.61 6.08 -2.30
C ILE A 127 -12.32 6.07 -3.66
N ARG A 128 -12.00 7.02 -4.55
CA ARG A 128 -12.62 7.16 -5.87
C ARG A 128 -11.84 6.38 -6.93
N PHE A 129 -10.56 6.70 -7.10
CA PHE A 129 -9.67 5.98 -8.01
C PHE A 129 -8.23 6.00 -7.52
N LYS A 130 -7.47 5.02 -7.99
CA LYS A 130 -6.06 4.80 -7.68
C LYS A 130 -5.20 5.72 -8.55
N THR A 131 -4.39 6.59 -7.92
CA THR A 131 -3.42 7.42 -8.65
C THR A 131 -2.08 6.69 -8.76
N ASN A 132 -1.54 6.23 -7.64
CA ASN A 132 -0.33 5.43 -7.59
C ASN A 132 -0.32 4.66 -6.27
N GLY A 133 -0.68 3.38 -6.31
CA GLY A 133 -0.87 2.61 -5.09
C GLY A 133 -0.77 1.11 -5.31
N TYR A 134 -1.03 0.37 -4.24
CA TYR A 134 -1.26 -1.05 -4.24
C TYR A 134 -2.59 -1.31 -3.54
N SER A 135 -3.53 -1.96 -4.24
CA SER A 135 -4.90 -2.14 -3.76
C SER A 135 -5.38 -3.55 -4.04
N MET A 136 -6.02 -4.14 -3.04
CA MET A 136 -6.74 -5.41 -3.11
C MET A 136 -8.10 -5.23 -2.42
N PRO A 137 -9.08 -6.12 -2.59
CA PRO A 137 -10.33 -6.05 -1.84
C PRO A 137 -10.07 -5.91 -0.33
N GLY A 138 -10.53 -4.78 0.24
CA GLY A 138 -10.33 -4.46 1.67
C GLY A 138 -8.92 -4.01 2.07
N PHE A 139 -7.98 -3.81 1.13
CA PHE A 139 -6.64 -3.30 1.42
C PHE A 139 -6.24 -2.19 0.45
N TYR A 140 -5.83 -1.03 0.97
CA TYR A 140 -5.40 0.11 0.16
C TYR A 140 -4.11 0.69 0.71
N SER A 141 -3.10 0.81 -0.16
CA SER A 141 -1.78 1.31 0.14
C SER A 141 -1.32 2.31 -0.91
N GLY A 142 -0.83 3.48 -0.50
CA GLY A 142 -0.28 4.49 -1.42
C GLY A 142 -1.23 5.65 -1.72
N HIS A 143 -1.14 6.23 -2.92
CA HIS A 143 -1.79 7.48 -3.29
C HIS A 143 -3.09 7.26 -4.09
N PHE A 144 -4.15 7.89 -3.61
CA PHE A 144 -5.50 7.77 -4.16
C PHE A 144 -6.15 9.15 -4.34
N ARG A 145 -7.18 9.21 -5.16
CA ARG A 145 -8.11 10.33 -5.19
C ARG A 145 -9.34 9.99 -4.35
N LEU A 146 -9.76 10.90 -3.47
CA LEU A 146 -10.95 10.70 -2.65
C LEU A 146 -12.22 11.16 -3.38
N GLN A 147 -13.37 10.63 -2.97
CA GLN A 147 -14.68 10.93 -3.53
C GLN A 147 -15.10 12.38 -3.22
N GLY A 148 -14.84 12.88 -2.01
CA GLY A 148 -15.02 14.29 -1.65
C GLY A 148 -14.03 15.25 -2.33
N GLY A 149 -13.16 14.75 -3.20
CA GLY A 149 -12.06 15.51 -3.78
C GLY A 149 -10.79 15.43 -2.92
N GLY A 150 -9.71 16.07 -3.35
CA GLY A 150 -8.43 16.02 -2.63
C GLY A 150 -7.62 14.74 -2.85
N LYS A 151 -6.35 14.78 -2.46
CA LYS A 151 -5.40 13.66 -2.61
C LYS A 151 -5.38 12.87 -1.30
N GLY A 152 -5.51 11.56 -1.34
CA GLY A 152 -5.41 10.67 -0.19
C GLY A 152 -4.09 9.91 -0.19
N PHE A 153 -3.46 9.76 0.96
CA PHE A 153 -2.46 8.72 1.20
C PHE A 153 -3.07 7.67 2.12
N ALA A 154 -3.27 6.47 1.60
CA ALA A 154 -3.96 5.40 2.30
C ALA A 154 -2.97 4.34 2.77
N LEU A 155 -3.15 3.93 4.02
CA LEU A 155 -2.69 2.69 4.62
C LEU A 155 -3.90 2.10 5.35
N VAL A 156 -4.76 1.43 4.59
CA VAL A 156 -6.06 0.94 5.05
C VAL A 156 -6.09 -0.57 4.93
N THR A 157 -6.20 -1.26 6.07
CA THR A 157 -6.38 -2.71 6.18
C THR A 157 -7.81 -3.08 6.57
N ASP A 158 -8.51 -2.19 7.27
CA ASP A 158 -9.94 -2.27 7.59
C ASP A 158 -10.64 -0.95 7.22
N ARG A 159 -11.66 -1.03 6.36
CA ARG A 159 -12.41 0.14 5.88
C ARG A 159 -13.39 0.69 6.91
N ALA A 160 -13.87 -0.15 7.83
CA ALA A 160 -14.89 0.24 8.80
C ALA A 160 -14.33 1.17 9.88
N ARG A 161 -13.03 1.06 10.16
CA ARG A 161 -12.32 1.85 11.18
C ARG A 161 -11.05 2.46 10.60
N THR A 162 -11.22 3.59 9.92
CA THR A 162 -10.10 4.36 9.37
C THR A 162 -9.98 5.70 10.08
N LEU A 163 -8.82 5.98 10.64
CA LEU A 163 -8.45 7.30 11.12
C LEU A 163 -8.10 8.18 9.92
N VAL A 164 -8.81 9.29 9.80
CA VAL A 164 -8.66 10.27 8.74
C VAL A 164 -8.03 11.51 9.33
N ILE A 165 -6.91 11.95 8.76
CA ILE A 165 -6.20 13.14 9.22
C ILE A 165 -5.93 14.04 8.02
N PRO A 166 -6.65 15.16 7.88
CA PRO A 166 -6.32 16.17 6.90
C PRO A 166 -4.94 16.78 7.18
N VAL A 167 -4.18 17.05 6.13
CA VAL A 167 -2.86 17.67 6.19
C VAL A 167 -2.93 19.03 5.51
N ARG A 168 -2.30 20.04 6.11
CA ARG A 168 -2.07 21.35 5.51
C ARG A 168 -1.39 21.16 4.14
N GLY A 169 -1.94 21.77 3.10
CA GLY A 169 -1.55 21.51 1.70
C GLY A 169 -2.48 20.58 0.92
N GLY A 170 -3.63 20.18 1.49
CA GLY A 170 -4.77 19.64 0.73
C GLY A 170 -4.72 18.13 0.46
N SER A 171 -3.90 17.40 1.23
CA SER A 171 -3.89 15.94 1.20
C SER A 171 -4.40 15.36 2.51
N THR A 172 -4.94 14.15 2.48
CA THR A 172 -5.54 13.50 3.63
C THR A 172 -4.86 12.16 3.87
N LEU A 173 -4.47 11.88 5.11
CA LEU A 173 -3.97 10.57 5.53
C LEU A 173 -5.16 9.70 5.92
N LEU A 174 -5.21 8.47 5.41
CA LEU A 174 -6.20 7.45 5.75
C LEU A 174 -5.45 6.28 6.38
N LEU A 175 -5.57 6.09 7.69
CA LEU A 175 -4.80 5.11 8.45
C LEU A 175 -5.74 4.15 9.18
N SER A 176 -5.67 2.86 8.87
CA SER A 176 -6.35 1.82 9.63
C SER A 176 -5.40 1.24 10.67
N LEU A 177 -5.74 1.46 11.93
CA LEU A 177 -4.95 1.08 13.10
C LEU A 177 -5.84 0.28 14.03
N GLU A 178 -5.24 -0.60 14.84
CA GLU A 178 -6.02 -1.36 15.81
C GLU A 178 -6.63 -0.44 16.87
N ARG A 179 -5.86 0.57 17.30
CA ARG A 179 -6.27 1.60 18.27
C ARG A 179 -6.08 3.00 17.69
N PRO A 180 -6.98 3.47 16.79
CA PRO A 180 -6.82 4.76 16.11
C PRO A 180 -6.83 5.95 17.09
N GLN A 181 -7.59 5.86 18.18
CA GLN A 181 -7.62 6.89 19.22
C GLN A 181 -6.30 7.01 19.97
N ALA A 182 -5.54 5.92 20.13
CA ALA A 182 -4.24 5.95 20.80
C ALA A 182 -3.21 6.77 19.99
N LEU A 183 -3.18 6.59 18.66
CA LEU A 183 -2.35 7.42 17.78
C LEU A 183 -2.78 8.88 17.86
N LEU A 184 -4.09 9.17 17.76
CA LEU A 184 -4.57 10.56 17.80
C LEU A 184 -4.19 11.25 19.12
N LYS A 185 -4.29 10.55 20.26
CA LYS A 185 -3.86 11.05 21.56
C LYS A 185 -2.35 11.34 21.60
N ALA A 186 -1.53 10.45 21.05
CA ALA A 186 -0.09 10.65 20.97
C ALA A 186 0.29 11.85 20.09
N LEU A 187 -0.35 11.99 18.91
CA LEU A 187 -0.17 13.13 18.02
C LEU A 187 -0.55 14.45 18.70
N ARG A 188 -1.67 14.49 19.43
CA ARG A 188 -2.08 15.68 20.20
C ARG A 188 -1.10 16.03 21.31
N LYS A 189 -0.53 15.03 21.99
CA LYS A 189 0.50 15.25 23.00
C LYS A 189 1.76 15.89 22.38
N VAL A 190 2.21 15.39 21.24
CA VAL A 190 3.35 15.97 20.51
C VAL A 190 3.04 17.38 20.03
N ALA A 191 1.85 17.62 19.48
CA ALA A 191 1.42 18.94 19.03
C ALA A 191 1.32 19.96 20.17
N ALA A 192 0.93 19.53 21.38
CA ALA A 192 0.88 20.39 22.56
C ALA A 192 2.28 20.77 23.10
N THR A 193 3.26 19.89 22.94
CA THR A 193 4.65 20.13 23.35
C THR A 193 5.46 20.91 22.30
N ALA A 194 5.05 20.85 21.04
CA ALA A 194 5.68 21.64 19.98
C ALA A 194 5.30 23.13 20.14
N PRO A 195 6.26 24.06 20.19
CA PRO A 195 5.95 25.48 20.25
C PRO A 195 5.16 25.87 18.99
N ARG A 196 3.99 26.50 19.17
CA ARG A 196 3.29 27.19 18.09
C ARG A 196 4.17 28.33 17.62
N GLN A 197 4.87 28.14 16.51
CA GLN A 197 5.51 29.21 15.76
C GLN A 197 4.50 29.87 14.84
#